data_AF-A0A254UPK1-F1
#
_entry.id   AF-A0A254UPK1-F1
#
_cell.length_a   1.000
_cell.length_b   1.000
_cell.length_c   1.000
_cell.angle_alpha   90.00
_cell.angle_beta   90.00
_cell.angle_gamma   90.00
#
_symmetry.space_group_name_H-M   'P 1'
#
loop_
_entity.id
_entity.type
_entity.pdbx_description
1 polymer ?
#
loop_
_entity_poly.entity_id
_entity_poly.type
_entity_poly.pdbx_seq_one_letter_code
_entity_poly.pdbx_strand_id
1 'polypeptide(L)'
;MRAGALLLIGLAAPLAAQAQGAGADFDPAALESCLSGADDPASCIGKAAQQCIGDAASVQDRRACYDAERALWSDRAATALDSLRRAAAASDAAKIAAGKSPSGLQGAQLGEAEAAWARYRDGACAYGAALQSEGAEAEEAGCLMRKTAEHALELQSWAGLLAGEARP
;
A
#
# COMPACT_ATOMS: atom_id res chain seq x y z
N MET A 1 6.15 -58.97 7.08
CA MET A 1 6.26 -57.86 6.11
C MET A 1 6.23 -56.55 6.88
N ARG A 2 7.40 -55.95 7.14
CA ARG A 2 7.54 -54.64 7.79
C ARG A 2 8.75 -53.94 7.19
N ALA A 3 8.50 -52.95 6.35
CA ALA A 3 9.37 -51.87 5.93
C ALA A 3 8.38 -50.74 5.58
N GLY A 4 8.36 -49.59 6.22
CA GLY A 4 9.48 -48.73 6.58
C GLY A 4 9.18 -47.41 5.86
N ALA A 5 8.72 -46.40 6.61
CA ALA A 5 8.22 -45.12 6.11
C ALA A 5 9.28 -44.33 5.33
N LEU A 6 8.86 -43.60 4.29
CA LEU A 6 9.60 -42.48 3.72
C LEU A 6 8.66 -41.30 3.53
N LEU A 7 8.77 -40.39 4.49
CA LEU A 7 8.15 -39.08 4.59
C LEU A 7 8.95 -38.13 3.69
N LEU A 8 8.34 -37.60 2.62
CA LEU A 8 8.94 -36.53 1.79
C LEU A 8 8.33 -35.19 2.20
N ILE A 9 8.97 -34.53 3.18
CA ILE A 9 8.73 -33.12 3.52
C ILE A 9 9.54 -32.28 2.52
N GLY A 10 8.88 -31.80 1.47
CA GLY A 10 9.43 -30.76 0.60
C GLY A 10 9.27 -29.39 1.25
N LEU A 11 10.38 -28.82 1.71
CA LEU A 11 10.48 -27.48 2.27
C LEU A 11 9.94 -26.43 1.29
N ALA A 12 8.81 -25.81 1.63
CA ALA A 12 8.42 -24.53 1.06
C ALA A 12 9.38 -23.46 1.60
N ALA A 13 10.42 -23.13 0.83
CA ALA A 13 11.22 -21.95 1.10
C ALA A 13 10.33 -20.71 0.90
N PRO A 14 10.26 -19.77 1.85
CA PRO A 14 9.59 -18.51 1.61
C PRO A 14 10.43 -17.75 0.58
N LEU A 15 9.85 -17.45 -0.58
CA LEU A 15 10.36 -16.36 -1.41
C LEU A 15 10.17 -15.07 -0.61
N ALA A 16 11.17 -14.70 0.19
CA ALA A 16 11.39 -13.31 0.52
C ALA A 16 11.68 -12.62 -0.81
N ALA A 17 10.70 -11.88 -1.32
CA ALA A 17 10.91 -10.94 -2.42
C ALA A 17 12.01 -9.98 -1.97
N GLN A 18 13.25 -10.25 -2.37
CA GLN A 18 14.33 -9.31 -2.17
C GLN A 18 14.05 -8.14 -3.11
N ALA A 19 13.70 -7.00 -2.54
CA ALA A 19 13.67 -5.71 -3.20
C ALA A 19 15.07 -5.42 -3.75
N GLN A 20 15.34 -5.91 -4.96
CA GLN A 20 16.59 -5.69 -5.67
C GLN A 20 16.49 -4.31 -6.30
N GLY A 21 17.09 -3.33 -5.62
CA GLY A 21 17.27 -1.97 -6.11
C GLY A 21 16.47 -0.92 -5.33
N ALA A 22 16.61 -0.87 -4.00
CA ALA A 22 16.55 0.45 -3.37
C ALA A 22 17.75 1.26 -3.89
N GLY A 23 17.58 2.55 -4.22
CA GLY A 23 18.72 3.45 -4.38
C GLY A 23 19.61 3.29 -3.15
N ALA A 24 20.94 3.26 -3.32
CA ALA A 24 21.90 2.85 -2.28
C ALA A 24 21.73 3.57 -0.93
N ASP A 25 21.00 4.69 -0.92
CA ASP A 25 20.80 5.60 0.21
C ASP A 25 19.33 5.74 0.67
N PHE A 26 18.42 4.82 0.31
CA PHE A 26 17.04 4.88 0.82
C PHE A 26 16.97 4.58 2.32
N ASP A 27 16.49 5.55 3.11
CA ASP A 27 16.24 5.41 4.55
C ASP A 27 14.74 5.46 4.88
N PRO A 28 14.11 4.34 5.31
CA PRO A 28 12.71 4.34 5.72
C PRO A 28 12.45 5.20 6.97
N ALA A 29 13.46 5.43 7.82
CA ALA A 29 13.31 6.20 9.05
C ALA A 29 12.94 7.66 8.80
N ALA A 30 13.23 8.20 7.61
CA ALA A 30 12.82 9.52 7.17
C ALA A 30 11.28 9.67 7.17
N LEU A 31 10.57 8.66 6.66
CA LEU A 31 9.11 8.64 6.64
C LEU A 31 8.55 8.49 8.07
N GLU A 32 9.08 7.54 8.83
CA GLU A 32 8.62 7.29 10.22
C GLU A 32 8.80 8.52 11.11
N SER A 33 9.96 9.17 11.02
CA SER A 33 10.25 10.38 11.79
C SER A 33 9.30 11.52 11.43
N CYS A 34 9.01 11.70 10.14
CA CYS A 34 8.02 12.69 9.71
C CYS A 34 6.63 12.37 10.29
N LEU A 35 6.15 11.13 10.14
CA LEU A 35 4.82 10.74 10.63
C LEU A 35 4.67 10.88 12.15
N SER A 36 5.76 10.68 12.90
CA SER A 36 5.74 10.83 14.35
C SER A 36 5.60 12.29 14.84
N GLY A 37 5.98 13.25 14.00
CA GLY A 37 6.05 14.67 14.36
C GLY A 37 5.14 15.60 13.53
N ALA A 38 4.46 15.08 12.51
CA ALA A 38 3.61 15.88 11.64
C ALA A 38 2.19 16.03 12.19
N ASP A 39 1.67 17.26 12.21
CA ASP A 39 0.26 17.53 12.48
C ASP A 39 -0.64 16.98 11.36
N ASP A 40 -0.15 17.04 10.12
CA ASP A 40 -0.80 16.46 8.93
C ASP A 40 0.09 15.35 8.33
N PRO A 41 -0.30 14.06 8.47
CA PRO A 41 0.41 12.95 7.86
C PRO A 41 0.59 13.05 6.34
N ALA A 42 -0.29 13.76 5.62
CA ALA A 42 -0.16 13.95 4.17
C ALA A 42 1.09 14.78 3.81
N SER A 43 1.59 15.60 4.73
CA SER A 43 2.85 16.35 4.54
C SER A 43 4.10 15.46 4.48
N CYS A 44 3.97 14.19 4.87
CA CYS A 44 5.07 13.21 4.86
C CYS A 44 5.18 12.42 3.56
N ILE A 45 4.24 12.57 2.64
CA ILE A 45 4.24 11.87 1.36
C ILE A 45 5.44 12.33 0.51
N GLY A 46 6.28 11.37 0.12
CA GLY A 46 7.48 11.58 -0.68
C GLY A 46 8.71 11.93 0.14
N LYS A 47 8.66 11.98 1.49
CA LYS A 47 9.80 12.44 2.30
C LYS A 47 11.01 11.50 2.23
N ALA A 48 10.80 10.19 2.31
CA ALA A 48 11.90 9.24 2.23
C ALA A 48 12.48 9.18 0.81
N ALA A 49 11.62 9.22 -0.20
CA ALA A 49 12.02 9.28 -1.60
C ALA A 49 12.82 10.56 -1.91
N GLN A 50 12.38 11.73 -1.43
CA GLN A 50 13.10 12.99 -1.63
C GLN A 50 14.49 12.98 -1.00
N GLN A 51 14.66 12.38 0.18
CA GLN A 51 15.98 12.25 0.80
C GLN A 51 16.89 11.27 0.05
N CYS A 52 16.31 10.21 -0.51
CA CYS A 52 17.01 9.24 -1.36
C CYS A 52 17.40 9.83 -2.74
N ILE A 53 16.60 10.75 -3.28
CA ILE A 53 16.85 11.41 -4.57
C ILE A 53 17.88 12.52 -4.38
N GLY A 54 19.13 12.26 -4.74
CA GLY A 54 20.16 13.28 -4.83
C GLY A 54 20.03 14.18 -6.07
N ASP A 55 20.75 15.31 -6.08
CA ASP A 55 20.69 16.34 -7.12
C ASP A 55 20.97 15.84 -8.56
N ALA A 56 21.79 14.79 -8.68
CA ALA A 56 22.19 14.19 -9.96
C ALA A 56 21.59 12.78 -10.19
N ALA A 57 20.51 12.43 -9.48
CA ALA A 57 19.89 11.11 -9.56
C ALA A 57 19.38 10.79 -10.97
N SER A 58 19.74 9.60 -11.48
CA SER A 58 19.25 9.11 -12.76
C SER A 58 17.73 8.88 -12.73
N VAL A 59 17.09 8.74 -13.90
CA VAL A 59 15.67 8.35 -13.97
C VAL A 59 15.42 7.05 -13.21
N GLN A 60 16.35 6.10 -13.32
CA GLN A 60 16.25 4.80 -12.67
C GLN A 60 16.38 4.89 -11.15
N ASP A 61 17.29 5.74 -10.64
CA ASP A 61 17.43 5.97 -9.20
C ASP A 61 16.21 6.68 -8.62
N ARG A 62 15.66 7.68 -9.32
CA ARG A 62 14.41 8.35 -8.89
C ARG A 62 13.26 7.36 -8.81
N ARG A 63 13.08 6.53 -9.84
CA ARG A 63 12.08 5.46 -9.86
C ARG A 63 12.26 4.53 -8.66
N ALA A 64 13.50 4.08 -8.39
CA ALA A 64 13.81 3.20 -7.27
C ALA A 64 13.46 3.82 -5.91
N CYS A 65 13.81 5.09 -5.68
CA CYS A 65 13.46 5.80 -4.44
C CYS A 65 11.93 5.93 -4.26
N TYR A 66 11.19 6.25 -5.33
CA TYR A 66 9.72 6.32 -5.26
C TYR A 66 9.08 4.94 -5.04
N ASP A 67 9.58 3.89 -5.69
CA ASP A 67 9.12 2.52 -5.51
C ASP A 67 9.34 2.04 -4.06
N ALA A 68 10.50 2.39 -3.47
CA ALA A 68 10.83 2.04 -2.08
C ALA A 68 9.88 2.72 -1.09
N GLU A 69 9.60 4.03 -1.23
CA GLU A 69 8.64 4.69 -0.35
C GLU A 69 7.21 4.18 -0.59
N ARG A 70 6.82 3.92 -1.84
CA ARG A 70 5.52 3.32 -2.18
C ARG A 70 5.32 1.99 -1.46
N ALA A 71 6.35 1.18 -1.29
CA ALA A 71 6.26 -0.08 -0.54
C ALA A 71 5.88 0.18 0.93
N LEU A 72 6.51 1.16 1.59
CA LEU A 72 6.16 1.54 2.97
C LEU A 72 4.72 2.01 3.12
N TRP A 73 4.21 2.74 2.13
CA TRP A 73 2.80 3.15 2.08
C TRP A 73 1.86 1.99 1.76
N SER A 74 2.30 1.03 0.94
CA SER A 74 1.53 -0.17 0.59
C SER A 74 1.32 -1.07 1.82
N ASP A 75 2.35 -1.22 2.66
CA ASP A 75 2.26 -2.00 3.90
C ASP A 75 1.27 -1.35 4.89
N ARG A 76 1.27 -0.02 4.98
CA ARG A 76 0.29 0.76 5.77
C ARG A 76 -1.13 0.57 5.24
N ALA A 77 -1.33 0.72 3.93
CA ALA A 77 -2.62 0.49 3.28
C ALA A 77 -3.13 -0.93 3.54
N ALA A 78 -2.27 -1.94 3.37
CA ALA A 78 -2.63 -3.34 3.61
C ALA A 78 -3.06 -3.60 5.06
N THR A 79 -2.34 -3.02 6.03
CA THR A 79 -2.66 -3.12 7.46
C THR A 79 -4.02 -2.49 7.80
N ALA A 80 -4.29 -1.29 7.27
CA ALA A 80 -5.56 -0.61 7.47
C ALA A 80 -6.72 -1.36 6.78
N LEU A 81 -6.50 -1.82 5.55
CA LEU A 81 -7.48 -2.58 4.78
C LEU A 81 -7.85 -3.91 5.44
N ASP A 82 -6.88 -4.61 6.02
CA ASP A 82 -7.11 -5.84 6.78
C ASP A 82 -7.99 -5.59 8.03
N SER A 83 -7.78 -4.47 8.72
CA SER A 83 -8.63 -4.04 9.83
C SER A 83 -10.06 -3.71 9.38
N LEU A 84 -10.22 -2.99 8.27
CA LEU A 84 -11.51 -2.68 7.66
C LEU A 84 -12.25 -3.96 7.23
N ARG A 85 -11.54 -4.92 6.62
CA ARG A 85 -12.12 -6.20 6.19
C ARG A 85 -12.64 -7.02 7.37
N ARG A 86 -11.90 -7.08 8.48
CA ARG A 86 -12.38 -7.75 9.71
C ARG A 86 -13.65 -7.10 10.25
N ALA A 87 -13.66 -5.78 10.35
CA ALA A 87 -14.81 -5.03 10.86
C ALA A 87 -16.05 -5.21 9.95
N ALA A 88 -15.85 -5.13 8.63
CA ALA A 88 -16.88 -5.38 7.64
C ALA A 88 -17.45 -6.80 7.76
N ALA A 89 -16.60 -7.82 7.88
CA ALA A 89 -17.03 -9.20 8.04
C ALA A 89 -17.91 -9.41 9.29
N ALA A 90 -17.54 -8.78 10.42
CA ALA A 90 -18.32 -8.83 11.64
C ALA A 90 -19.69 -8.14 11.49
N SER A 91 -19.73 -6.94 10.89
CA SER A 91 -20.98 -6.23 10.58
C SER A 91 -21.89 -7.04 9.65
N ASP A 92 -21.30 -7.60 8.59
CA ASP A 92 -22.05 -8.23 7.52
C ASP A 92 -22.63 -9.57 7.94
N ALA A 93 -21.92 -10.35 8.77
CA ALA A 93 -22.43 -11.59 9.33
C ALA A 93 -23.78 -11.40 10.06
N ALA A 94 -23.91 -10.35 10.88
CA ALA A 94 -25.16 -10.04 11.58
C ALA A 94 -26.30 -9.68 10.61
N LYS A 95 -26.00 -8.92 9.55
CA LYS A 95 -26.98 -8.49 8.55
C LYS A 95 -27.44 -9.66 7.66
N ILE A 96 -26.51 -10.53 7.28
CA ILE A 96 -26.79 -11.75 6.51
C ILE A 96 -27.67 -12.70 7.32
N ALA A 97 -27.36 -12.91 8.61
CA ALA A 97 -28.21 -13.70 9.51
C ALA A 97 -29.63 -13.12 9.63
N ALA A 98 -29.79 -11.80 9.49
CA ALA A 98 -31.07 -11.09 9.42
C ALA A 98 -31.71 -11.07 8.01
N GLY A 99 -31.21 -11.86 7.06
CA GLY A 99 -31.78 -12.03 5.72
C GLY A 99 -31.42 -10.94 4.70
N LYS A 100 -30.40 -10.10 4.96
CA LYS A 100 -29.94 -9.09 3.99
C LYS A 100 -29.03 -9.73 2.93
N SER A 101 -29.15 -9.24 1.69
CA SER A 101 -28.24 -9.62 0.59
C SER A 101 -26.81 -9.12 0.85
N PRO A 102 -25.76 -9.92 0.58
CA PRO A 102 -24.36 -9.49 0.72
C PRO A 102 -23.93 -8.34 -0.21
N SER A 103 -24.55 -8.19 -1.38
CA SER A 103 -24.07 -7.29 -2.45
C SER A 103 -24.15 -5.80 -2.15
N GLY A 104 -24.79 -5.40 -1.05
CA GLY A 104 -24.86 -3.99 -0.59
C GLY A 104 -24.26 -3.81 0.81
N LEU A 105 -23.52 -4.79 1.31
CA LEU A 105 -22.92 -4.76 2.64
C LEU A 105 -21.49 -4.23 2.60
N GLN A 106 -20.92 -3.97 3.78
CA GLN A 106 -19.68 -3.21 3.89
C GLN A 106 -18.52 -3.92 3.19
N GLY A 107 -18.43 -5.25 3.29
CA GLY A 107 -17.36 -6.03 2.68
C GLY A 107 -17.39 -5.98 1.16
N ALA A 108 -18.58 -6.06 0.57
CA ALA A 108 -18.75 -5.94 -0.88
C ALA A 108 -18.39 -4.52 -1.36
N GLN A 109 -18.88 -3.49 -0.67
CA GLN A 109 -18.62 -2.10 -1.01
C GLN A 109 -17.13 -1.73 -0.84
N LEU A 110 -16.46 -2.23 0.21
CA LEU A 110 -15.02 -2.05 0.39
C LEU A 110 -14.24 -2.72 -0.75
N GLY A 111 -14.62 -3.93 -1.15
CA GLY A 111 -13.99 -4.63 -2.28
C GLY A 111 -14.15 -3.88 -3.61
N GLU A 112 -15.34 -3.33 -3.87
CA GLU A 112 -15.61 -2.51 -5.05
C GLU A 112 -14.79 -1.20 -5.05
N ALA A 113 -14.71 -0.53 -3.89
CA ALA A 113 -13.92 0.69 -3.72
C ALA A 113 -12.42 0.44 -3.99
N GLU A 114 -11.83 -0.61 -3.40
CA GLU A 114 -10.42 -0.96 -3.62
C GLU A 114 -10.13 -1.27 -5.09
N ALA A 115 -11.01 -2.02 -5.76
CA ALA A 115 -10.84 -2.36 -7.17
C ALA A 115 -10.95 -1.13 -8.07
N ALA A 116 -11.88 -0.21 -7.78
CA ALA A 116 -12.04 1.03 -8.52
C ALA A 116 -10.85 1.96 -8.32
N TRP A 117 -10.36 2.10 -7.08
CA TRP A 117 -9.19 2.89 -6.75
C TRP A 117 -7.95 2.40 -7.50
N ALA A 118 -7.65 1.10 -7.49
CA ALA A 118 -6.48 0.56 -8.16
C ALA A 118 -6.50 0.87 -9.67
N ARG A 119 -7.67 0.70 -10.33
CA ARG A 119 -7.84 1.05 -11.75
C ARG A 119 -7.62 2.53 -12.02
N TYR A 120 -8.16 3.41 -11.17
CA TYR A 120 -7.97 4.85 -11.29
C TYR A 120 -6.50 5.24 -11.10
N ARG A 121 -5.84 4.69 -10.05
CA ARG A 121 -4.42 4.92 -9.77
C ARG A 121 -3.57 4.58 -10.98
N ASP A 122 -3.71 3.35 -11.49
CA ASP A 122 -2.87 2.83 -12.55
C ASP A 122 -3.11 3.62 -13.86
N GLY A 123 -4.38 3.87 -14.22
CA GLY A 123 -4.72 4.63 -15.42
C GLY A 123 -4.27 6.10 -15.36
N ALA A 124 -4.43 6.76 -14.21
CA ALA A 124 -4.02 8.15 -14.03
C ALA A 124 -2.50 8.33 -14.07
N CYS A 125 -1.75 7.41 -13.45
CA CYS A 125 -0.28 7.48 -13.45
C CYS A 125 0.31 7.13 -14.82
N ALA A 126 -0.21 6.12 -15.51
CA ALA A 126 0.19 5.81 -16.87
C ALA A 126 -0.10 6.98 -17.83
N TYR A 127 -1.25 7.64 -17.70
CA TYR A 127 -1.56 8.83 -18.48
C TYR A 127 -0.60 9.99 -18.20
N GLY A 128 -0.32 10.27 -16.92
CA GLY A 128 0.64 11.32 -16.53
C GLY A 128 2.05 11.06 -17.08
N ALA A 129 2.51 9.81 -17.06
CA ALA A 129 3.79 9.39 -17.62
C ALA A 129 3.84 9.58 -19.14
N ALA A 130 2.75 9.27 -19.85
CA ALA A 130 2.65 9.43 -21.30
C ALA A 130 2.71 10.89 -21.78
N LEU A 131 2.48 11.87 -20.89
CA LEU A 131 2.63 13.29 -21.20
C LEU A 131 4.08 13.78 -21.17
N GLN A 132 5.01 12.97 -20.64
CA GLN A 132 6.40 13.38 -20.45
C GLN A 132 7.23 13.06 -21.69
N SER A 133 8.11 13.99 -22.08
CA SER A 133 9.07 13.76 -23.17
C SER A 133 10.26 12.91 -22.72
N GLU A 134 10.65 13.02 -21.45
CA GLU A 134 11.74 12.27 -20.82
C GLU A 134 11.37 11.95 -19.37
N GLY A 135 11.95 10.89 -18.80
CA GLY A 135 11.76 10.56 -17.38
C GLY A 135 10.38 10.01 -17.01
N ALA A 136 9.56 9.61 -18.00
CA ALA A 136 8.21 9.07 -17.82
C ALA A 136 8.12 7.99 -16.73
N GLU A 137 9.10 7.08 -16.66
CA GLU A 137 9.12 6.00 -15.68
C GLU A 137 9.26 6.49 -14.22
N ALA A 138 10.07 7.53 -14.00
CA ALA A 138 10.22 8.13 -12.66
C ALA A 138 8.97 8.93 -12.27
N GLU A 139 8.36 9.63 -13.23
CA GLU A 139 7.10 10.36 -13.02
C GLU A 139 5.94 9.42 -12.72
N GLU A 140 5.85 8.28 -13.42
CA GLU A 140 4.87 7.23 -13.12
C GLU A 140 5.05 6.69 -11.71
N ALA A 141 6.29 6.35 -11.32
CA ALA A 141 6.59 5.83 -10.00
C ALA A 141 6.27 6.85 -8.89
N GLY A 142 6.59 8.13 -9.09
CA GLY A 142 6.24 9.21 -8.16
C GLY A 142 4.72 9.38 -8.01
N CYS A 143 3.97 9.28 -9.11
CA CYS A 143 2.51 9.28 -9.08
C CYS A 143 1.95 8.08 -8.31
N LEU A 144 2.45 6.87 -8.59
CA LEU A 144 2.02 5.65 -7.94
C LEU A 144 2.31 5.69 -6.43
N MET A 145 3.48 6.20 -6.04
CA MET A 145 3.86 6.42 -4.64
C MET A 145 2.86 7.35 -3.96
N ARG A 146 2.64 8.54 -4.52
CA ARG A 146 1.76 9.55 -3.92
C ARG A 146 0.32 9.05 -3.77
N LYS A 147 -0.25 8.47 -4.81
CA LYS A 147 -1.64 7.94 -4.76
C LYS A 147 -1.78 6.76 -3.79
N THR A 148 -0.74 5.94 -3.64
CA THR A 148 -0.73 4.86 -2.65
C THR A 148 -0.68 5.41 -1.24
N ALA A 149 0.09 6.47 -1.00
CA ALA A 149 0.16 7.15 0.29
C ALA A 149 -1.17 7.83 0.66
N GLU A 150 -1.76 8.59 -0.27
CA GLU A 150 -3.08 9.21 -0.12
C GLU A 150 -4.14 8.15 0.27
N HIS A 151 -4.14 7.00 -0.42
CA HIS A 151 -5.05 5.89 -0.13
C HIS A 151 -4.80 5.23 1.22
N ALA A 152 -3.52 5.03 1.59
CA ALA A 152 -3.17 4.48 2.89
C ALA A 152 -3.73 5.34 4.04
N LEU A 153 -3.60 6.67 3.93
CA LEU A 153 -4.13 7.61 4.91
C LEU A 153 -5.67 7.60 4.94
N GLU A 154 -6.34 7.48 3.80
CA GLU A 154 -7.80 7.36 3.73
C GLU A 154 -8.29 6.06 4.41
N LEU A 155 -7.67 4.92 4.10
CA LEU A 155 -7.98 3.64 4.74
C LEU A 155 -7.74 3.67 6.25
N GLN A 156 -6.64 4.29 6.69
CA GLN A 156 -6.35 4.49 8.12
C GLN A 156 -7.42 5.37 8.78
N SER A 157 -7.85 6.44 8.13
CA SER A 157 -8.94 7.28 8.63
C SER A 157 -10.24 6.48 8.79
N TRP A 158 -10.61 5.64 7.83
CA TRP A 158 -11.80 4.80 7.95
C TRP A 158 -11.64 3.74 9.05
N ALA A 159 -10.45 3.17 9.20
CA ALA A 159 -10.17 2.19 10.26
C ALA A 159 -10.29 2.84 11.64
N GLY A 160 -9.77 4.06 11.84
CA GLY A 160 -9.90 4.81 13.09
C GLY A 160 -11.35 5.13 13.45
N LEU A 161 -12.18 5.51 12.45
CA LEU A 161 -13.62 5.72 12.66
C LEU A 161 -14.32 4.46 13.18
N LEU A 162 -13.94 3.27 12.71
CA LEU A 162 -14.49 2.01 13.20
C LEU A 162 -13.96 1.61 14.58
N ALA A 163 -12.73 2.02 14.92
CA ALA A 163 -12.14 1.79 16.24
C ALA A 163 -12.71 2.72 17.34
N GLY A 164 -13.52 3.72 16.96
CA GLY A 164 -14.03 4.73 17.88
C GLY A 164 -12.98 5.77 18.26
N GLU A 165 -11.88 5.85 17.51
CA GLU A 165 -10.90 6.93 17.64
C GLU A 165 -11.49 8.17 16.96
N ALA A 166 -11.84 9.17 17.77
CA ALA A 166 -12.31 10.45 17.26
C ALA A 166 -11.21 11.09 16.40
N ARG A 167 -11.61 11.73 15.29
CA ARG A 167 -10.71 12.52 14.43
C ARG A 167 -10.03 13.59 15.29
N PRO A 168 -8.70 13.78 15.23
CA PRO A 168 -8.08 14.98 15.78
C PRO A 168 -8.66 16.25 15.12
#